data_AF-A0A7C6W179-F1
#
_entry.id   AF-A0A7C6W179-F1
#
_cell.length_a   1.000
_cell.length_b   1.000
_cell.length_c   1.000
_cell.angle_alpha   90.00
_cell.angle_beta   90.00
_cell.angle_gamma   90.00
#
_symmetry.space_group_name_H-M   'P 1'
#
loop_
_entity.id
_entity.type
_entity.pdbx_description
1 polymer ?
#
loop_
_entity_poly.entity_id
_entity_poly.type
_entity_poly.pdbx_seq_one_letter_code
_entity_poly.pdbx_strand_id
1 'polypeptide(L)'
;MSVEDIRFLENSFSTPVPAIVIYHSHPDVGAYFSDEDREKALFDGVPIYPVSYLVIDVRQGKAVEAVLFSYLDGEFRQLQKFTVECSDQKTEEKCQN
;
A
#
# COMPACT_ATOMS: atom_id res chain seq x y z
N MET A 1 -14.46 5.27 0.99
CA MET A 1 -14.62 4.04 0.20
C MET A 1 -16.11 3.73 0.14
N SER A 2 -16.64 3.42 -1.03
CA SER A 2 -18.05 3.08 -1.20
C SER A 2 -18.33 1.61 -0.82
N VAL A 3 -19.60 1.25 -0.65
CA VAL A 3 -19.99 -0.14 -0.32
C VAL A 3 -19.73 -1.06 -1.51
N GLU A 4 -19.85 -0.51 -2.71
CA GLU A 4 -19.58 -1.15 -3.99
C GLU A 4 -18.10 -1.55 -4.11
N ASP A 5 -17.18 -0.67 -3.68
CA ASP A 5 -15.74 -0.96 -3.68
C ASP A 5 -15.39 -2.13 -2.75
N ILE A 6 -15.99 -2.16 -1.56
CA ILE A 6 -15.77 -3.25 -0.58
C ILE A 6 -16.27 -4.57 -1.15
N ARG A 7 -17.48 -4.58 -1.72
CA ARG A 7 -18.05 -5.76 -2.37
C ARG A 7 -17.20 -6.22 -3.56
N PHE A 8 -16.64 -5.30 -4.34
CA PHE A 8 -15.73 -5.64 -5.43
C PHE A 8 -14.47 -6.32 -4.91
N LEU A 9 -13.85 -5.78 -3.86
CA LEU A 9 -12.68 -6.38 -3.20
C LEU A 9 -12.99 -7.79 -2.71
N GLU A 10 -14.06 -7.98 -1.94
CA GLU A 10 -14.46 -9.29 -1.40
C GLU A 10 -14.70 -10.33 -2.50
N ASN A 11 -15.39 -9.93 -3.58
CA ASN A 11 -15.66 -10.82 -4.70
C ASN A 11 -14.38 -11.21 -5.46
N SER A 12 -13.36 -10.34 -5.49
CA SER A 12 -12.11 -10.61 -6.20
C SER A 12 -11.43 -11.89 -5.71
N PHE A 13 -11.52 -12.20 -4.41
CA PHE A 13 -10.91 -13.39 -3.80
C PHE A 13 -11.50 -14.71 -4.30
N SER A 14 -12.69 -14.68 -4.92
CA SER A 14 -13.32 -15.85 -5.54
C SER A 14 -13.02 -15.99 -7.02
N THR A 15 -12.13 -15.17 -7.58
CA THR A 15 -11.77 -15.18 -9.01
C THR A 15 -10.36 -15.72 -9.24
N PRO A 16 -9.99 -16.09 -10.49
CA PRO A 16 -8.62 -16.48 -10.82
C PRO A 16 -7.57 -15.37 -10.65
N VAL A 17 -7.98 -14.11 -10.51
CA VAL A 17 -7.10 -12.94 -10.35
C VAL A 17 -7.51 -12.17 -9.10
N PRO A 18 -7.22 -12.70 -7.89
CA PRO A 18 -7.63 -12.06 -6.65
C PRO A 18 -6.84 -10.77 -6.39
N ALA A 19 -7.41 -9.88 -5.58
CA ALA A 19 -6.62 -8.82 -4.98
C ALA A 19 -5.52 -9.45 -4.09
N ILE A 20 -4.28 -8.99 -4.26
CA ILE A 20 -3.12 -9.52 -3.51
C ILE A 20 -2.45 -8.46 -2.63
N VAL A 21 -2.71 -7.18 -2.88
CA VAL A 21 -2.13 -6.05 -2.16
C VAL A 21 -3.18 -4.96 -1.93
N ILE A 22 -3.26 -4.47 -0.69
CA ILE A 22 -3.89 -3.18 -0.36
C ILE A 22 -2.76 -2.17 -0.14
N TYR A 23 -2.91 -0.96 -0.66
CA TYR A 23 -1.89 0.08 -0.49
C TYR A 23 -2.49 1.36 0.07
N HIS A 24 -1.69 2.09 0.84
CA HIS A 24 -2.02 3.42 1.33
C HIS A 24 -0.75 4.27 1.49
N SER A 25 -0.93 5.58 1.53
CA SER A 25 0.15 6.54 1.67
C SER A 25 0.24 7.11 3.08
N HIS A 26 1.47 7.35 3.51
CA HIS A 26 1.83 8.09 4.71
C HIS A 26 2.44 9.43 4.29
N PRO A 27 1.72 10.54 4.45
CA PRO A 27 2.26 11.86 4.17
C PRO A 27 3.28 12.25 5.23
N ASP A 28 4.50 12.54 4.81
CA ASP A 28 5.53 13.17 5.62
C ASP A 28 5.97 12.45 6.91
N VAL A 29 5.73 11.14 7.05
CA VAL A 29 6.10 10.38 8.27
C VAL A 29 6.91 9.10 8.02
N GLY A 30 7.05 8.63 6.78
CA GLY A 30 7.80 7.40 6.46
C GLY A 30 6.90 6.20 6.16
N ALA A 31 7.48 5.19 5.52
CA ALA A 31 6.79 3.96 5.17
C ALA A 31 6.97 2.91 6.28
N TYR A 32 6.05 2.94 7.26
CA TYR A 32 6.00 1.97 8.34
C TYR A 32 4.57 1.49 8.56
N PHE A 33 4.41 0.29 9.10
CA PHE A 33 3.10 -0.23 9.46
C PHE A 33 2.80 0.18 10.90
N SER A 34 1.86 1.11 11.10
CA SER A 34 1.53 1.66 12.41
C SER A 34 0.69 0.70 13.26
N ASP A 35 0.59 0.96 14.56
CA ASP A 35 -0.33 0.21 15.44
C ASP A 35 -1.78 0.36 14.97
N GLU A 36 -2.17 1.55 14.50
CA GLU A 36 -3.49 1.80 13.93
C GLU A 36 -3.74 0.99 12.65
N ASP A 37 -2.73 0.87 11.76
CA ASP A 37 -2.82 0.03 10.56
C ASP A 37 -3.02 -1.43 10.95
N ARG A 38 -2.31 -1.90 11.98
CA ARG A 38 -2.44 -3.26 12.50
C ARG A 38 -3.81 -3.53 13.08
N GLU A 39 -4.35 -2.63 13.88
CA GLU A 39 -5.69 -2.75 14.45
C GLU A 39 -6.77 -2.79 13.35
N LYS A 40 -6.61 -1.98 12.31
CA LYS A 40 -7.54 -1.93 11.18
C LYS A 40 -7.42 -3.12 10.22
N ALA A 41 -6.25 -3.74 10.13
CA ALA A 41 -6.01 -4.89 9.27
C ALA A 41 -6.46 -6.22 9.90
N LEU A 42 -6.74 -6.23 11.20
CA LEU A 42 -7.11 -7.41 11.97
C LEU A 42 -8.56 -7.35 12.47
N PHE A 43 -9.22 -8.50 12.50
CA PHE A 43 -10.45 -8.73 13.25
C PHE A 43 -10.21 -9.90 14.18
N ASP A 44 -10.34 -9.67 15.49
CA ASP A 44 -10.06 -10.67 16.54
C ASP A 44 -8.66 -11.33 16.41
N GLY A 45 -7.64 -10.53 16.08
CA GLY A 45 -6.27 -11.01 15.91
C GLY A 45 -6.00 -11.78 14.60
N VAL A 46 -6.97 -11.85 13.69
CA VAL A 46 -6.85 -12.51 12.38
C VAL A 46 -6.94 -11.47 11.26
N PRO A 47 -6.11 -11.54 10.19
CA PRO A 47 -6.23 -10.64 9.06
C PRO A 47 -7.64 -10.66 8.45
N ILE A 48 -8.21 -9.47 8.25
CA ILE A 48 -9.53 -9.31 7.61
C ILE A 48 -9.50 -9.83 6.17
N TYR A 49 -8.40 -9.56 5.45
CA TYR A 49 -8.18 -9.98 4.08
C TYR A 49 -6.85 -10.72 3.92
N PRO A 50 -6.78 -11.76 3.06
CA PRO A 50 -5.56 -12.53 2.82
C PRO A 50 -4.62 -11.82 1.84
N VAL A 51 -4.25 -10.57 2.14
CA VAL A 51 -3.45 -9.70 1.28
C VAL A 51 -2.21 -9.18 2.00
N SER A 52 -1.26 -8.67 1.22
CA SER A 52 -0.16 -7.87 1.77
C SER A 52 -0.52 -6.38 1.78
N TYR A 53 0.15 -5.61 2.63
CA TYR A 53 -0.04 -4.16 2.75
C TYR A 53 1.18 -3.42 2.24
N LEU A 54 1.01 -2.54 1.26
CA LEU A 54 2.08 -1.69 0.74
C LEU A 54 1.90 -0.27 1.28
N VAL A 55 2.77 0.14 2.21
CA VAL A 55 2.78 1.50 2.75
C VAL A 55 3.75 2.34 1.94
N ILE A 56 3.31 3.51 1.49
CA ILE A 56 4.09 4.40 0.63
C ILE A 56 4.36 5.72 1.38
N ASP A 57 5.63 6.05 1.61
CA ASP A 57 6.01 7.38 2.08
C ASP A 57 5.91 8.37 0.92
N VAL A 58 5.08 9.40 1.11
CA VAL A 58 4.88 10.46 0.13
C VAL A 58 5.36 11.77 0.73
N ARG A 59 6.32 12.39 0.05
CA ARG A 59 6.91 13.69 0.41
C ARG A 59 6.70 14.66 -0.73
N GLN A 60 6.12 15.82 -0.45
CA GLN A 60 5.91 16.88 -1.45
C GLN A 60 5.20 16.36 -2.73
N GLY A 61 4.25 15.44 -2.58
CA GLY A 61 3.52 14.82 -3.70
C GLY A 61 4.28 13.76 -4.49
N LYS A 62 5.47 13.34 -4.03
CA LYS A 62 6.27 12.28 -4.66
C LYS A 62 6.43 11.10 -3.71
N ALA A 63 6.29 9.89 -4.24
CA ALA A 63 6.68 8.68 -3.51
C ALA A 63 8.21 8.67 -3.35
N VAL A 64 8.70 8.53 -2.13
CA VAL A 64 10.15 8.45 -1.83
C VAL A 64 10.56 7.04 -1.43
N GLU A 65 9.64 6.31 -0.80
CA GLU A 65 9.87 4.98 -0.24
C GLU A 65 8.56 4.21 -0.21
N ALA A 66 8.62 2.90 -0.40
CA ALA A 66 7.50 2.02 -0.11
C ALA A 66 7.97 0.76 0.61
N VAL A 67 7.15 0.23 1.51
CA VAL A 67 7.46 -0.98 2.26
C VAL A 67 6.26 -1.91 2.21
N LEU A 68 6.53 -3.16 1.79
CA LEU A 68 5.55 -4.24 1.73
C LEU A 68 5.58 -5.03 3.04
N PHE A 69 4.42 -5.16 3.67
CA PHE A 69 4.19 -5.92 4.88
C PHE A 69 3.25 -7.09 4.61
N SER A 70 3.53 -8.23 5.23
CA SER A 70 2.64 -9.40 5.17
C SER A 70 2.46 -10.00 6.55
N TYR A 71 1.30 -10.61 6.77
CA TYR A 71 1.00 -11.28 8.03
C TYR A 71 1.68 -12.66 8.07
N LEU A 72 2.66 -12.82 8.95
CA LEU A 72 3.44 -14.04 9.16
C LEU A 72 3.55 -14.31 10.66
N ASP A 73 3.33 -15.55 11.08
CA ASP A 73 3.52 -16.00 12.47
C ASP A 73 2.78 -15.14 13.53
N GLY A 74 1.60 -14.60 13.20
CA GLY A 74 0.82 -13.80 14.14
C GLY A 74 1.12 -12.28 14.12
N GLU A 75 1.93 -11.81 13.18
CA GLU A 75 2.31 -10.40 13.10
C GLU A 75 2.58 -9.92 11.68
N PHE A 76 2.41 -8.61 11.44
CA PHE A 76 2.83 -8.00 10.19
C PHE A 76 4.35 -7.80 10.20
N ARG A 77 5.01 -8.42 9.23
CA ARG A 77 6.46 -8.30 9.02
C ARG A 77 6.75 -7.60 7.70
N GLN A 78 7.78 -6.77 7.70
CA GLN A 78 8.32 -6.19 6.47
C GLN A 78 8.92 -7.31 5.60
N LEU A 79 8.40 -7.47 4.39
CA LEU A 79 8.95 -8.40 3.39
C LEU A 79 9.94 -7.72 2.47
N GLN A 80 9.60 -6.52 2.01
CA GLN A 80 10.39 -5.82 1.00
C GLN A 80 10.30 -4.32 1.18
N LYS A 81 11.42 -3.66 0.93
CA LYS A 81 11.54 -2.21 0.91
C LYS A 81 11.94 -1.75 -0.49
N PHE A 82 11.27 -0.72 -0.97
CA PHE A 82 11.47 -0.10 -2.27
C PHE A 82 11.90 1.34 -2.04
N THR A 83 13.09 1.70 -2.52
CA THR A 83 13.51 3.10 -2.57
C THR A 83 13.15 3.64 -3.94
N VAL A 84 12.42 4.75 -3.99
CA VAL A 84 12.12 5.41 -5.25
C VAL A 84 13.31 6.32 -5.54
N GLU A 85 14.21 5.88 -6.41
CA GLU A 85 15.23 6.79 -6.92
C GLU A 85 14.54 7.85 -7.79
N CYS A 86 14.84 9.11 -7.50
CA CYS A 86 14.35 10.24 -8.26
C CYS A 86 14.98 10.17 -9.66
N SER A 87 14.32 9.48 -10.59
CA SER A 87 14.61 9.69 -12.01
C SER A 87 14.04 11.06 -12.34
N ASP A 88 14.93 12.03 -12.54
CA ASP A 88 14.58 13.34 -13.05
C ASP A 88 13.83 13.18 -14.37
N GLN A 89 12.49 13.18 -14.32
CA GLN A 89 11.67 13.45 -15.50
C GLN A 89 11.74 14.94 -15.78
N LYS A 90 12.92 15.39 -16.24
CA LYS A 90 13.03 16.62 -17.01
C LYS A 90 12.50 16.34 -18.40
N THR A 91 11.18 16.36 -18.54
CA THR A 91 10.53 16.56 -19.83
C THR A 91 9.56 17.72 -19.66
N GLU A 92 10.15 18.89 -19.44
CA GLU A 92 9.50 20.13 -19.85
C GLU A 92 9.38 20.05 -21.38
N GLU A 93 8.18 19.69 -21.83
CA GLU A 93 7.80 19.81 -23.23
C GLU A 93 7.93 21.28 -23.65
N LYS A 94 9.02 21.52 -24.36
CA LYS A 94 9.28 22.68 -25.16
C LYS A 94 8.37 22.63 -26.40
N CYS A 95 7.17 23.24 -26.32
CA CYS A 95 6.38 23.64 -27.49
C CYS A 95 5.84 25.07 -27.24
N GLN A 96 6.56 26.07 -27.77
CA GLN A 96 6.18 26.86 -28.97
C GLN A 96 5.45 28.14 -28.55
N ASN A 97 6.18 29.27 -28.55
CA ASN A 97 6.24 30.26 -29.64
C ASN A 97 4.98 31.13 -29.73
#